data_AF-A0A9X8VCJ4-F1
#
_entry.id   AF-A0A9X8VCJ4-F1
#
_cell.length_a   1.000
_cell.length_b   1.000
_cell.length_c   1.000
_cell.angle_alpha   90.00
_cell.angle_beta   90.00
_cell.angle_gamma   90.00
#
_symmetry.space_group_name_H-M   'P 1'
#
loop_
_entity.id
_entity.type
_entity.pdbx_description
1 polymer ?
#
loop_
_entity_poly.entity_id
_entity_poly.type
_entity_poly.pdbx_seq_one_letter_code
_entity_poly.pdbx_strand_id
1 'polypeptide(L)'
;RIEMMVANRPDWCISRQRTWGVPMSLFVHKETEQLHPRSVELMEEVAKRVEQDGIQAWWDLDAADILGAEAADYVKVPDTLDVWFDSGSTHASVVDVRPEFNGHGADMYLEGSDQHRG
;
A
#
# COMPACT_ATOMS: atom_id res chain seq x y z
N ARG A 1 -23.84 6.09 -13.65
CA ARG A 1 -23.57 4.67 -13.29
C ARG A 1 -22.59 4.56 -12.13
N ILE A 2 -21.38 5.13 -12.25
CA ILE A 2 -20.40 5.13 -11.15
C ILE A 2 -20.84 5.94 -9.92
N GLU A 3 -21.52 7.07 -10.12
CA GLU A 3 -22.00 7.95 -9.04
C GLU A 3 -22.88 7.23 -8.00
N MET A 4 -23.89 6.49 -8.44
CA MET A 4 -24.75 5.69 -7.55
C MET A 4 -24.00 4.55 -6.87
N MET A 5 -22.97 3.99 -7.51
CA MET A 5 -22.12 2.94 -6.93
C MET A 5 -21.31 3.52 -5.77
N VAL A 6 -20.65 4.66 -5.98
CA VAL A 6 -19.84 5.33 -4.96
C VAL A 6 -20.70 5.77 -3.78
N ALA A 7 -21.89 6.33 -4.04
CA ALA A 7 -22.80 6.81 -3.00
C ALA A 7 -23.27 5.72 -2.01
N ASN A 8 -23.26 4.45 -2.42
CA ASN A 8 -23.73 3.32 -1.62
C ASN A 8 -22.62 2.29 -1.33
N ARG A 9 -21.35 2.62 -1.60
CA ARG A 9 -20.25 1.68 -1.44
C ARG A 9 -19.96 1.47 0.05
N PRO A 10 -19.88 0.21 0.54
CA PRO A 10 -19.40 -0.07 1.89
C PRO A 10 -17.90 0.18 2.00
N ASP A 11 -17.36 0.08 3.22
CA ASP A 11 -15.93 0.18 3.47
C ASP A 11 -15.13 -0.79 2.60
N TRP A 12 -14.00 -0.31 2.08
CA TRP A 12 -13.10 -1.12 1.29
C TRP A 12 -12.10 -1.83 2.20
N CYS A 13 -12.27 -3.15 2.33
CA CYS A 13 -11.24 -3.99 2.90
C CYS A 13 -10.06 -4.08 1.92
N ILE A 14 -8.99 -3.33 2.20
CA ILE A 14 -7.77 -3.26 1.38
C ILE A 14 -6.74 -4.33 1.72
N SER A 15 -6.88 -5.06 2.83
CA SER A 15 -5.91 -6.07 3.27
C SER A 15 -6.17 -7.44 2.65
N ARG A 16 -5.11 -8.17 2.32
CA ARG A 16 -5.18 -9.53 1.76
C ARG A 16 -4.13 -10.41 2.43
N GLN A 17 -4.53 -11.58 2.93
CA GLN A 17 -3.62 -12.60 3.48
C GLN A 17 -2.99 -13.41 2.34
N ARG A 18 -2.07 -12.79 1.59
CA ARG A 18 -1.39 -13.37 0.44
C ARG A 18 0.11 -13.11 0.54
N THR A 19 0.89 -13.97 -0.11
CA THR A 19 2.36 -13.82 -0.18
C THR A 19 2.81 -13.00 -1.39
N TRP A 20 1.91 -12.73 -2.35
CA TRP A 20 2.19 -11.97 -3.56
C TRP A 20 1.33 -10.70 -3.60
N GLY A 21 1.97 -9.54 -3.58
CA GLY A 21 1.35 -8.23 -3.60
C GLY A 21 2.21 -7.17 -2.90
N VAL A 22 1.82 -5.91 -3.01
CA VAL A 22 2.48 -4.81 -2.29
C VAL A 22 2.26 -4.99 -0.78
N PRO A 23 3.31 -5.02 0.06
CA PRO A 23 3.14 -5.19 1.51
C PRO A 23 2.45 -3.96 2.13
N MET A 24 1.60 -4.18 3.15
CA MET A 24 1.04 -3.04 3.91
C MET A 24 2.09 -2.28 4.72
N SER A 25 3.24 -2.93 5.03
CA SER A 25 4.38 -2.32 5.72
C SER A 25 4.03 -1.66 7.07
N LEU A 26 3.23 -2.37 7.89
CA LEU A 26 2.82 -1.91 9.21
C LEU A 26 3.39 -2.81 10.32
N PHE A 27 3.66 -2.19 11.47
CA PHE A 27 3.99 -2.88 12.71
C PHE A 27 2.85 -2.71 13.72
N VAL A 28 2.44 -3.81 14.35
CA VAL A 28 1.40 -3.82 15.39
C VAL A 28 1.97 -4.35 16.70
N HIS A 29 1.59 -3.75 17.82
CA HIS A 29 2.02 -4.18 19.15
C HIS A 29 1.37 -5.52 19.49
N LYS A 30 2.15 -6.46 20.03
CA LYS A 30 1.74 -7.85 20.28
C LYS A 30 0.55 -7.98 21.23
N GLU A 31 0.47 -7.10 22.23
CA GLU A 31 -0.57 -7.19 23.27
C GLU A 31 -1.80 -6.31 23.00
N THR A 32 -1.61 -5.17 22.35
CA THR A 32 -2.67 -4.15 22.21
C THR A 32 -3.25 -4.10 20.82
N GLU A 33 -2.59 -4.76 19.85
CA GLU A 33 -2.91 -4.74 18.43
C GLU A 33 -2.91 -3.33 17.81
N GLN A 34 -2.40 -2.33 18.55
CA GLN A 34 -2.29 -0.96 18.07
C GLN A 34 -1.10 -0.82 17.12
N LEU A 35 -1.26 0.04 16.12
CA LEU A 35 -0.19 0.44 15.21
C LEU A 35 0.96 1.10 15.98
N HIS A 36 2.19 0.89 15.51
CA HIS A 36 3.35 1.60 16.03
C HIS A 36 3.13 3.12 15.91
N PRO A 37 3.43 3.93 16.94
CA PRO A 37 3.25 5.40 16.88
C PRO A 37 4.01 6.11 15.75
N ARG A 38 5.00 5.44 15.15
CA ARG A 38 5.86 5.93 14.06
C ARG A 38 5.47 5.32 12.71
N SER A 39 4.24 4.79 12.56
CA SER A 39 3.84 3.99 11.39
C SER A 39 4.12 4.67 10.05
N VAL A 40 3.86 5.98 9.92
CA VAL A 40 4.09 6.73 8.67
C VAL A 40 5.58 6.84 8.34
N GLU A 41 6.42 7.10 9.35
CA GLU A 41 7.88 7.17 9.20
C GLU A 41 8.46 5.80 8.81
N LEU A 42 8.03 4.74 9.50
CA LEU A 42 8.48 3.37 9.23
C LEU A 42 8.03 2.89 7.84
N MET A 43 6.81 3.24 7.43
CA MET A 43 6.29 2.95 6.09
C MET A 43 7.15 3.60 5.00
N GLU A 44 7.52 4.87 5.17
CA GLU A 44 8.42 5.57 4.26
C GLU A 44 9.83 4.93 4.23
N GLU A 45 10.33 4.52 5.39
CA GLU A 45 11.61 3.85 5.50
C GLU A 45 11.61 2.47 4.79
N VAL A 46 10.51 1.73 4.83
CA VAL A 46 10.30 0.50 4.06
C VAL A 46 10.14 0.80 2.57
N ALA A 47 9.40 1.85 2.21
CA ALA A 47 9.18 2.25 0.82
C ALA A 47 10.51 2.52 0.09
N LYS A 48 11.46 3.19 0.75
CA LYS A 48 12.81 3.43 0.21
C LYS A 48 13.60 2.15 -0.04
N ARG A 49 13.44 1.14 0.82
CA ARG A 49 14.06 -0.18 0.61
C ARG A 49 13.39 -0.90 -0.57
N VAL A 50 12.05 -0.84 -0.65
CA VAL A 50 11.29 -1.43 -1.76
C VAL A 50 11.64 -0.78 -3.10
N GLU A 51 11.92 0.53 -3.13
CA GLU A 51 12.38 1.22 -4.34
C GLU A 51 13.71 0.67 -4.86
N GLN A 52 14.61 0.23 -3.97
CA GLN A 52 15.94 -0.27 -4.32
C GLN A 52 15.96 -1.77 -4.59
N ASP A 53 15.34 -2.55 -3.69
CA ASP A 53 15.46 -4.01 -3.62
C ASP A 53 14.16 -4.75 -4.00
N GLY A 54 13.10 -4.00 -4.33
CA GLY A 54 11.78 -4.53 -4.64
C GLY A 54 10.97 -4.96 -3.41
N ILE A 55 9.76 -5.48 -3.63
CA ILE A 55 8.82 -5.83 -2.54
C ILE A 55 9.36 -6.89 -1.56
N GLN A 56 10.35 -7.68 -1.99
CA GLN A 56 10.98 -8.69 -1.15
C GLN A 56 11.72 -8.08 0.05
N ALA A 57 12.16 -6.81 -0.07
CA ALA A 57 12.81 -6.08 1.00
C ALA A 57 11.98 -6.04 2.28
N TRP A 58 10.65 -5.90 2.18
CA TRP A 58 9.78 -5.95 3.36
C TRP A 58 9.82 -7.32 4.02
N TRP A 59 9.78 -8.40 3.24
CA TRP A 59 9.73 -9.76 3.77
C TRP A 59 11.04 -10.15 4.45
N ASP A 60 12.16 -9.78 3.83
CA ASP A 60 13.51 -10.10 4.31
C ASP A 60 13.97 -9.18 5.46
N LEU A 61 13.31 -8.02 5.66
CA LEU A 61 13.63 -7.08 6.73
C LEU A 61 13.48 -7.71 8.13
N ASP A 62 14.54 -7.66 8.92
CA ASP A 62 14.47 -7.88 10.36
C ASP A 62 13.88 -6.63 11.04
N ALA A 63 12.86 -6.83 11.88
CA ALA A 63 12.23 -5.73 12.62
C ALA A 63 13.24 -5.01 13.53
N ALA A 64 14.25 -5.71 14.05
CA ALA A 64 15.28 -5.14 14.89
C ALA A 64 16.13 -4.08 14.16
N ASP A 65 16.26 -4.16 12.83
CA ASP A 65 17.06 -3.21 12.04
C ASP A 65 16.45 -1.79 12.02
N ILE A 66 15.14 -1.67 12.23
CA ILE A 66 14.41 -0.38 12.18
C ILE A 66 13.74 0.00 13.51
N LEU A 67 13.36 -0.99 14.32
CA LEU A 67 12.74 -0.78 15.63
C LEU A 67 13.75 -0.91 16.79
N GLY A 68 14.93 -1.47 16.56
CA GLY A 68 15.90 -1.75 17.61
C GLY A 68 15.29 -2.64 18.71
N ALA A 69 15.40 -2.19 19.97
CA ALA A 69 14.89 -2.94 21.11
C ALA A 69 13.35 -3.07 21.11
N GLU A 70 12.63 -2.13 20.51
CA GLU A 70 11.16 -2.16 20.44
C GLU A 70 10.65 -3.35 19.61
N ALA A 71 11.48 -3.93 18.72
CA ALA A 71 11.12 -5.11 17.93
C ALA A 71 10.61 -6.29 18.78
N ALA A 72 11.01 -6.37 20.06
CA ALA A 72 10.52 -7.37 20.99
C ALA A 72 9.00 -7.27 21.25
N ASP A 73 8.40 -6.09 21.10
CA ASP A 73 7.01 -5.80 21.45
C ASP A 73 6.10 -5.70 20.21
N TYR A 74 6.67 -5.65 19.01
CA TYR A 74 5.95 -5.48 17.75
C TYR A 74 6.06 -6.69 16.82
N VAL A 75 5.08 -6.83 15.92
CA VAL A 75 5.11 -7.79 14.81
C VAL A 75 4.81 -7.10 13.49
N LYS A 76 5.45 -7.58 12.42
CA LYS A 76 5.16 -7.18 11.04
C LYS A 76 3.78 -7.69 10.66
N VAL A 77 2.95 -6.83 10.09
CA VAL A 77 1.69 -7.24 9.46
C VAL A 77 2.01 -8.08 8.20
N PRO A 78 1.48 -9.31 8.09
CA PRO A 78 1.79 -10.21 6.97
C PRO A 78 0.90 -9.97 5.74
N ASP A 79 0.02 -8.98 5.79
CA ASP A 79 -0.95 -8.71 4.74
C ASP A 79 -0.35 -7.85 3.62
N THR A 80 -0.80 -8.13 2.40
CA THR A 80 -0.57 -7.28 1.23
C THR A 80 -1.79 -6.40 0.97
N LEU A 81 -1.59 -5.37 0.16
CA LEU A 81 -2.67 -4.56 -0.39
C LEU A 81 -3.47 -5.34 -1.45
N ASP A 82 -4.72 -4.95 -1.59
CA ASP A 82 -5.62 -5.41 -2.64
C ASP A 82 -5.11 -4.97 -4.02
N VAL A 83 -5.20 -5.84 -5.02
CA VAL A 83 -4.71 -5.54 -6.38
C VAL A 83 -5.44 -4.36 -7.03
N TRP A 84 -6.68 -4.07 -6.61
CA TRP A 84 -7.40 -2.86 -7.03
C TRP A 84 -6.81 -1.59 -6.43
N PHE A 85 -6.13 -1.66 -5.29
CA PHE A 85 -5.35 -0.56 -4.75
C PHE A 85 -4.12 -0.30 -5.63
N ASP A 86 -3.42 -1.36 -6.01
CA ASP A 86 -2.26 -1.27 -6.89
C ASP A 86 -2.63 -0.59 -8.21
N SER A 87 -3.66 -1.09 -8.91
CA SER A 87 -4.13 -0.49 -10.17
C SER A 87 -4.79 0.88 -9.97
N GLY A 88 -5.51 1.09 -8.87
CA GLY A 88 -6.14 2.37 -8.55
C GLY A 88 -5.13 3.48 -8.26
N SER A 89 -3.90 3.12 -7.85
CA SER A 89 -2.83 4.07 -7.54
C SER A 89 -2.06 4.56 -8.77
N THR A 90 -2.31 4.04 -9.98
CA THR A 90 -1.48 4.36 -11.17
C THR A 90 -1.52 5.83 -11.58
N HIS A 91 -2.56 6.57 -11.22
CA HIS A 91 -2.56 8.02 -11.43
C HIS A 91 -1.42 8.69 -10.66
N ALA A 92 -1.16 8.27 -9.41
CA ALA A 92 -0.09 8.80 -8.58
C ALA A 92 1.26 8.14 -8.88
N SER A 93 1.29 6.82 -9.04
CA SER A 93 2.54 6.06 -9.20
C SER A 93 3.07 6.03 -10.63
N VAL A 94 2.30 6.47 -11.62
CA VAL A 94 2.72 6.54 -13.03
C VAL A 94 2.52 7.94 -13.60
N VAL A 95 1.30 8.47 -13.61
CA VAL A 95 1.00 9.74 -14.30
C VAL A 95 1.72 10.91 -13.63
N ASP A 96 1.62 11.04 -12.30
CA ASP A 96 2.20 12.17 -11.57
C ASP A 96 3.74 12.14 -11.53
N VAL A 97 4.36 10.95 -11.63
CA VAL A 97 5.82 10.80 -11.52
C VAL A 97 6.55 10.83 -12.86
N ARG A 98 5.87 10.52 -13.97
CA ARG A 98 6.53 10.35 -15.27
C ARG A 98 6.66 11.68 -16.02
N PRO A 99 7.88 12.07 -16.45
CA PRO A 99 8.11 13.35 -17.12
C PRO A 99 7.33 13.50 -18.43
N GLU A 100 6.95 12.39 -19.08
CA GLU A 100 6.16 12.37 -20.31
C GLU A 100 4.79 13.04 -20.16
N PHE A 101 4.24 13.06 -18.95
CA PHE A 101 2.96 13.73 -18.67
C PHE A 101 3.12 15.23 -18.36
N ASN A 102 4.36 15.72 -18.17
CA ASN A 102 4.66 17.14 -17.94
C ASN A 102 3.78 17.81 -16.85
N GLY A 103 3.47 17.07 -15.78
CA GLY A 103 2.62 17.54 -14.68
C GLY A 103 1.13 17.66 -15.00
N HIS A 104 0.69 17.14 -16.15
CA HIS A 104 -0.72 17.05 -16.51
C HIS A 104 -1.32 15.71 -16.07
N GLY A 105 -2.56 15.75 -15.58
CA GLY A 105 -3.35 14.54 -15.36
C GLY A 105 -3.80 13.91 -16.69
N ALA A 106 -4.26 12.67 -16.64
CA ALA A 106 -4.82 12.00 -17.82
C ALA A 106 -6.12 12.67 -18.28
N ASP A 107 -6.23 12.96 -19.58
CA ASP A 107 -7.45 13.54 -20.17
C ASP A 107 -8.62 12.56 -20.17
N MET A 108 -8.34 11.25 -20.29
CA MET A 108 -9.35 10.21 -20.42
C MET A 108 -8.81 8.85 -19.94
N TYR A 109 -9.66 8.10 -19.23
CA TYR A 109 -9.50 6.67 -19.01
C TYR A 109 -10.48 5.91 -19.90
N LEU A 110 -10.00 4.90 -20.65
CA LEU A 110 -10.80 4.13 -21.58
C LEU A 110 -10.65 2.64 -21.29
N GLU A 111 -11.69 2.06 -20.68
CA GLU A 111 -11.70 0.66 -20.25
C GLU A 111 -13.07 0.00 -20.50
N GLY A 112 -13.12 -1.31 -20.26
CA GLY A 112 -14.35 -2.09 -20.29
C GLY A 112 -15.41 -1.61 -19.27
N SER A 113 -16.68 -1.91 -19.54
CA SER A 113 -17.78 -1.46 -18.67
C SER A 113 -17.73 -2.03 -17.24
N ASP A 114 -17.02 -3.14 -17.04
CA ASP A 114 -16.73 -3.75 -15.75
C ASP A 114 -15.93 -2.83 -14.81
N GLN A 115 -15.10 -1.93 -15.35
CA GLN A 115 -14.29 -0.98 -14.57
C GLN A 115 -15.12 0.10 -13.85
N HIS A 116 -16.44 0.17 -14.09
CA HIS A 116 -17.32 0.96 -13.22
C HIS A 116 -17.39 0.42 -11.78
N ARG A 117 -16.86 -0.79 -11.53
CA ARG A 117 -16.78 -1.46 -10.23
C ARG A 117 -15.34 -1.87 -9.85
N GLY A 118 -14.38 -1.56 -10.73
CA GLY A 118 -12.95 -1.75 -10.46
C GLY A 118 -12.41 -0.69 -9.51
#